data_AF-A0A4P9Y0R2-F1
#
_entry.id   AF-A0A4P9Y0R2-F1
#
_cell.length_a   1.000
_cell.length_b   1.000
_cell.length_c   1.000
_cell.angle_alpha   90.00
_cell.angle_beta   90.00
_cell.angle_gamma   90.00
#
_symmetry.space_group_name_H-M   'P 1'
#
loop_
_entity.id
_entity.type
_entity.pdbx_description
1 polymer ?
#
loop_
_entity_poly.entity_id
_entity_poly.type
_entity_poly.pdbx_seq_one_letter_code
_entity_poly.pdbx_strand_id
1 'polypeptide(L)'
;MESGGAVFVEENAYRPYFIWITLLAQLAVFIVELVRGQQLEGSPIQTSPFNYMIGPGSLTLIQTGARFTPCMRPTDVGNRMIALTGNVTDARMVTDLCGFGGIGPGEEPNQGYRLFLAMFLHGGVIHILFNSFAQWRIGIPLERVYGWWRILIICWMAGVGGNAFGGLLSPPILVSVGASGAVFGLVGALLVELILRWREMHRPGLQLFSLLVTILINLALGLLPGIDNFAHIGGLLFGLITSFALLPSRILVFRGYRNLTILSIVCALASIGLFIGIIAAFFQVARPGEECSWCKYLSCLPIAGGCDALTPT
;
A
#
# COMPACT_ATOMS: atom_id res chain seq x y z
N MET A 1 49.12 10.52 -12.50
CA MET A 1 47.72 11.00 -12.54
C MET A 1 46.85 9.87 -12.01
N GLU A 2 46.64 9.88 -10.70
CA GLU A 2 45.76 8.94 -10.00
C GLU A 2 44.31 9.41 -10.17
N SER A 3 43.48 8.67 -10.91
CA SER A 3 42.03 8.78 -10.79
C SER A 3 41.58 7.75 -9.76
N GLY A 4 41.66 8.15 -8.48
CA GLY A 4 41.08 7.44 -7.36
C GLY A 4 39.57 7.33 -7.52
N GLY A 5 39.12 6.24 -8.12
CA GLY A 5 37.75 5.78 -7.97
C GLY A 5 37.54 5.44 -6.51
N ALA A 6 36.74 6.24 -5.81
CA ALA A 6 36.20 5.85 -4.51
C ALA A 6 35.18 4.72 -4.74
N VAL A 7 35.70 3.52 -4.98
CA VAL A 7 34.99 2.28 -4.67
C VAL A 7 34.92 2.27 -3.15
N PHE A 8 33.80 2.76 -2.60
CA PHE A 8 33.46 2.43 -1.23
C PHE A 8 33.35 0.92 -1.17
N VAL A 9 34.38 0.28 -0.62
CA VAL A 9 34.31 -1.10 -0.21
C VAL A 9 33.15 -1.17 0.77
N GLU A 10 32.18 -1.99 0.39
CA GLU A 10 30.93 -2.30 1.05
C GLU A 10 31.21 -3.11 2.34
N GLU A 11 32.07 -2.62 3.24
CA GLU A 11 32.68 -3.45 4.30
C GLU A 11 31.69 -4.01 5.32
N ASN A 12 30.42 -3.58 5.32
CA ASN A 12 29.37 -4.16 6.17
C ASN A 12 27.95 -3.97 5.56
N ALA A 13 27.72 -4.43 4.32
CA ALA A 13 26.35 -4.50 3.79
C ALA A 13 25.49 -5.45 4.63
N TYR A 14 24.31 -5.00 5.02
CA TYR A 14 23.33 -5.88 5.67
C TYR A 14 22.84 -6.94 4.68
N ARG A 15 22.52 -8.12 5.19
CA ARG A 15 21.81 -9.13 4.40
C ARG A 15 20.34 -8.75 4.30
N PRO A 16 19.75 -8.73 3.09
CA PRO A 16 18.42 -8.19 2.87
C PRO A 16 17.32 -9.23 3.17
N TYR A 17 17.29 -9.73 4.41
CA TYR A 17 16.40 -10.81 4.81
C TYR A 17 14.93 -10.37 4.81
N PHE A 18 14.63 -9.13 5.23
CA PHE A 18 13.26 -8.67 5.36
C PHE A 18 12.55 -8.64 4.00
N ILE A 19 13.17 -8.09 2.96
CA ILE A 19 12.56 -8.03 1.63
C ILE A 19 12.38 -9.43 1.05
N TRP A 20 13.38 -10.32 1.17
CA TRP A 20 13.21 -11.71 0.69
C TRP A 20 12.11 -12.47 1.41
N ILE A 21 12.02 -12.36 2.74
CA ILE A 21 10.94 -12.98 3.52
C ILE A 21 9.59 -12.41 3.11
N THR A 22 9.50 -11.09 2.89
CA THR A 22 8.26 -10.43 2.47
C THR A 22 7.81 -10.91 1.08
N LEU A 23 8.73 -11.01 0.13
CA LEU A 23 8.45 -11.52 -1.22
C LEU A 23 7.96 -12.98 -1.18
N LEU A 24 8.59 -13.83 -0.38
CA LEU A 24 8.17 -15.23 -0.20
C LEU A 24 6.79 -15.32 0.47
N ALA A 25 6.53 -14.49 1.48
CA ALA A 25 5.24 -14.43 2.15
C ALA A 25 4.12 -14.00 1.18
N GLN A 26 4.36 -12.97 0.36
CA GLN A 26 3.40 -12.53 -0.67
C GLN A 26 3.11 -13.64 -1.69
N LEU A 27 4.15 -14.35 -2.16
CA LEU A 27 3.96 -15.48 -3.07
C LEU A 27 3.14 -16.60 -2.43
N ALA A 28 3.41 -16.93 -1.17
CA ALA A 28 2.66 -17.95 -0.44
C ALA A 28 1.18 -17.54 -0.25
N VAL A 29 0.93 -16.28 0.13
CA VAL A 29 -0.43 -15.74 0.25
C VAL A 29 -1.14 -15.76 -1.10
N PHE A 30 -0.45 -15.42 -2.19
CA PHE A 30 -1.04 -15.46 -3.53
C PHE A 30 -1.44 -16.87 -3.98
N ILE A 31 -0.65 -17.89 -3.64
CA ILE A 31 -1.04 -19.29 -3.87
C ILE A 31 -2.32 -19.62 -3.07
N VAL A 32 -2.41 -19.16 -1.82
CA VAL A 32 -3.62 -19.34 -1.00
C VAL A 32 -4.82 -18.61 -1.64
N GLU A 33 -4.63 -17.41 -2.17
CA GLU A 33 -5.68 -16.66 -2.88
C GLU A 33 -6.24 -17.46 -4.07
N LEU A 34 -5.37 -18.06 -4.89
CA LEU A 34 -5.80 -18.90 -6.03
C LEU A 34 -6.54 -20.17 -5.57
N VAL A 35 -6.07 -20.83 -4.51
CA VAL A 35 -6.74 -22.01 -3.94
C VAL A 35 -8.11 -21.63 -3.37
N ARG A 36 -8.22 -20.49 -2.70
CA ARG A 36 -9.50 -19.99 -2.17
C ARG A 36 -10.44 -19.57 -3.28
N GLY A 37 -9.93 -18.99 -4.38
CA GLY A 37 -10.70 -18.74 -5.59
C GLY A 37 -11.37 -20.00 -6.12
N GLN A 38 -10.61 -21.09 -6.25
CA GLN A 38 -11.17 -22.38 -6.66
C GLN A 38 -12.26 -22.89 -5.71
N GLN A 39 -12.10 -22.71 -4.40
CA GLN A 39 -13.06 -23.20 -3.38
C GLN A 39 -14.33 -22.36 -3.30
N LEU A 40 -14.22 -21.03 -3.48
CA LEU A 40 -15.30 -20.08 -3.25
C LEU A 40 -16.06 -19.72 -4.52
N GLU A 41 -15.33 -19.58 -5.63
CA GLU A 41 -15.85 -19.08 -6.91
C GLU A 41 -15.80 -20.17 -8.01
N GLY A 42 -15.30 -21.37 -7.70
CA GLY A 42 -15.21 -22.49 -8.64
C GLY A 42 -14.08 -22.37 -9.67
N SER A 43 -13.32 -21.28 -9.65
CA SER A 43 -12.18 -21.01 -10.53
C SER A 43 -11.09 -20.22 -9.78
N PRO A 44 -9.79 -20.48 -9.99
CA PRO A 44 -8.72 -19.70 -9.36
C PRO A 44 -8.65 -18.27 -9.90
N ILE A 45 -9.16 -18.06 -11.12
CA ILE A 45 -9.14 -16.78 -11.83
C ILE A 45 -10.57 -16.38 -12.20
N GLN A 46 -10.92 -15.12 -11.96
CA GLN A 46 -12.21 -14.55 -12.33
C GLN A 46 -12.24 -14.27 -13.84
N THR A 47 -13.10 -14.99 -14.56
CA THR A 47 -13.27 -14.85 -16.03
C THR A 47 -14.51 -14.04 -16.41
N SER A 48 -15.47 -13.87 -15.51
CA SER A 48 -16.70 -13.10 -15.76
C SER A 48 -17.17 -12.33 -14.51
N PRO A 49 -17.19 -10.98 -14.54
CA PRO A 49 -16.47 -10.15 -15.51
C PRO A 49 -14.97 -10.47 -15.50
N PHE A 50 -14.29 -10.29 -16.64
CA PHE A 50 -12.88 -10.67 -16.75
C PHE A 50 -12.01 -9.79 -15.85
N ASN A 51 -11.28 -10.41 -14.93
CA ASN A 51 -10.26 -9.73 -14.15
C ASN A 51 -8.97 -9.59 -14.98
N TYR A 52 -8.71 -8.36 -15.46
CA TYR A 52 -7.56 -8.05 -16.30
C TYR A 52 -6.20 -8.28 -15.62
N MET A 53 -6.15 -8.38 -14.29
CA MET A 53 -4.93 -8.71 -13.55
C MET A 53 -4.61 -10.21 -13.54
N ILE A 54 -5.52 -11.04 -14.08
CA ILE A 54 -5.43 -12.51 -14.14
C ILE A 54 -5.32 -13.07 -12.71
N GLY A 55 -6.41 -12.97 -11.96
CA GLY A 55 -6.43 -13.30 -10.53
C GLY A 55 -7.81 -13.65 -9.97
N PRO A 56 -7.89 -13.89 -8.66
CA PRO A 56 -9.14 -14.24 -7.97
C PRO A 56 -10.16 -13.10 -8.04
N GLY A 57 -11.42 -13.41 -7.77
CA GLY A 57 -12.47 -12.39 -7.71
C GLY A 57 -12.53 -11.63 -6.40
N SER A 58 -13.31 -10.55 -6.39
CA SER A 58 -13.49 -9.68 -5.23
C SER A 58 -13.98 -10.42 -3.99
N LEU A 59 -14.85 -11.43 -4.14
CA LEU A 59 -15.33 -12.22 -3.02
C LEU A 59 -14.17 -12.96 -2.34
N THR A 60 -13.33 -13.62 -3.13
CA THR A 60 -12.15 -14.31 -2.64
C THR A 60 -11.24 -13.36 -1.89
N LEU A 61 -10.92 -12.19 -2.47
CA LEU A 61 -10.07 -11.18 -1.85
C LEU A 61 -10.65 -10.64 -0.53
N ILE A 62 -11.95 -10.35 -0.47
CA ILE A 62 -12.61 -9.92 0.77
C ILE A 62 -12.53 -11.03 1.82
N GLN A 63 -12.78 -12.28 1.45
CA GLN A 63 -12.73 -13.40 2.39
C GLN A 63 -11.32 -13.72 2.90
N THR A 64 -10.27 -13.43 2.12
CA THR A 64 -8.87 -13.71 2.49
C THR A 64 -8.17 -12.57 3.20
N GLY A 65 -8.74 -11.36 3.26
CA GLY A 65 -8.22 -10.28 4.12
C GLY A 65 -7.95 -8.96 3.42
N ALA A 66 -8.51 -8.71 2.24
CA ALA A 66 -8.42 -7.42 1.58
C ALA A 66 -8.91 -6.28 2.47
N ARG A 67 -8.38 -5.07 2.22
CA ARG A 67 -8.92 -3.85 2.80
C ARG A 67 -10.29 -3.63 2.19
N PHE A 68 -11.31 -3.87 3.02
CA PHE A 68 -12.71 -3.66 2.68
C PHE A 68 -13.38 -3.00 3.89
N THR A 69 -13.66 -1.70 3.76
CA THR A 69 -14.03 -0.83 4.90
C THR A 69 -15.24 -1.36 5.69
N PRO A 70 -16.31 -1.90 5.05
CA PRO A 70 -17.45 -2.45 5.78
C PRO A 70 -17.13 -3.64 6.71
N CYS A 71 -16.01 -4.35 6.51
CA CYS A 71 -15.59 -5.40 7.45
C CYS A 71 -14.83 -4.86 8.67
N MET A 72 -14.39 -3.60 8.61
CA MET A 72 -13.41 -3.04 9.55
C MET A 72 -14.02 -2.02 10.50
N ARG A 73 -15.05 -1.31 10.02
CA ARG A 73 -15.80 -0.32 10.79
C ARG A 73 -17.22 -0.16 10.22
N PRO A 74 -18.16 0.43 10.98
CA PRO A 74 -19.51 0.71 10.49
C PRO A 74 -19.48 1.66 9.29
N THR A 75 -20.33 1.40 8.29
CA THR A 75 -20.48 2.23 7.09
C THR A 75 -21.95 2.31 6.68
N ASP A 76 -22.32 3.33 5.93
CA ASP A 76 -23.66 3.55 5.37
C ASP A 76 -24.10 2.47 4.35
N VAL A 77 -23.14 1.69 3.85
CA VAL A 77 -23.37 0.60 2.90
C VAL A 77 -23.35 -0.79 3.52
N GLY A 78 -23.00 -0.93 4.81
CA GLY A 78 -22.80 -2.23 5.46
C GLY A 78 -24.04 -3.14 5.42
N ASN A 79 -25.23 -2.55 5.57
CA ASN A 79 -26.50 -3.28 5.57
C ASN A 79 -27.19 -3.29 4.18
N ARG A 80 -26.50 -2.85 3.12
CA ARG A 80 -27.03 -2.88 1.76
C ARG A 80 -26.74 -4.23 1.11
N MET A 81 -27.59 -4.62 0.17
CA MET A 81 -27.39 -5.79 -0.69
C MET A 81 -26.55 -5.40 -1.90
N ILE A 82 -25.52 -6.19 -2.24
CA ILE A 82 -24.69 -5.99 -3.42
C ILE A 82 -24.54 -7.30 -4.21
N ALA A 83 -24.61 -7.21 -5.54
CA ALA A 83 -24.33 -8.30 -6.46
C ALA A 83 -22.92 -8.14 -7.03
N LEU A 84 -21.97 -8.98 -6.59
CA LEU A 84 -20.56 -8.91 -7.03
C LEU A 84 -20.37 -9.32 -8.50
N THR A 85 -21.26 -10.15 -9.03
CA THR A 85 -21.23 -10.67 -10.41
C THR A 85 -22.15 -9.89 -11.36
N GLY A 86 -22.87 -8.89 -10.85
CA GLY A 86 -23.92 -8.18 -11.60
C GLY A 86 -25.23 -8.98 -11.76
N ASN A 87 -25.29 -10.22 -11.25
CA ASN A 87 -26.52 -11.01 -11.23
C ASN A 87 -27.28 -10.80 -9.90
N VAL A 88 -28.54 -10.37 -9.98
CA VAL A 88 -29.38 -10.03 -8.82
C VAL A 88 -29.59 -11.25 -7.90
N THR A 89 -29.55 -12.48 -8.43
CA THR A 89 -29.69 -13.70 -7.64
C THR A 89 -28.51 -13.97 -6.70
N ASP A 90 -27.35 -13.35 -6.96
CA ASP A 90 -26.15 -13.47 -6.14
C ASP A 90 -26.01 -12.34 -5.12
N ALA A 91 -27.05 -11.49 -4.99
CA ALA A 91 -27.02 -10.37 -4.06
C ALA A 91 -26.87 -10.88 -2.62
N ARG A 92 -25.85 -10.37 -1.92
CA ARG A 92 -25.59 -10.64 -0.51
C ARG A 92 -25.50 -9.33 0.25
N MET A 93 -25.77 -9.37 1.56
CA MET A 93 -25.51 -8.22 2.40
C MET A 93 -24.00 -7.94 2.41
N VAL A 94 -23.61 -6.68 2.37
CA VAL A 94 -22.19 -6.28 2.28
C VAL A 94 -21.37 -6.86 3.44
N THR A 95 -21.92 -6.91 4.65
CA THR A 95 -21.27 -7.51 5.82
C THR A 95 -21.16 -9.04 5.76
N ASP A 96 -22.04 -9.74 5.03
CA ASP A 96 -21.97 -11.20 4.82
C ASP A 96 -20.78 -11.60 3.92
N LEU A 97 -20.18 -10.64 3.22
CA LEU A 97 -18.98 -10.88 2.40
C LEU A 97 -17.72 -11.06 3.25
N CYS A 98 -17.75 -10.60 4.52
CA CYS A 98 -16.58 -10.60 5.39
C CYS A 98 -16.15 -12.02 5.76
N GLY A 99 -14.87 -12.34 5.50
CA GLY A 99 -14.25 -13.60 5.93
C GLY A 99 -13.96 -13.67 7.44
N PHE A 100 -13.09 -14.61 7.82
CA PHE A 100 -12.59 -14.77 9.21
C PHE A 100 -13.66 -14.97 10.29
N GLY A 101 -14.71 -15.74 9.98
CA GLY A 101 -15.82 -15.97 10.90
C GLY A 101 -17.00 -15.01 10.72
N GLY A 102 -16.89 -14.05 9.79
CA GLY A 102 -17.97 -13.11 9.49
C GLY A 102 -18.11 -12.00 10.54
N ILE A 103 -19.26 -11.33 10.51
CA ILE A 103 -19.71 -10.37 11.52
C ILE A 103 -21.01 -10.94 12.08
N GLY A 104 -21.07 -11.19 13.39
CA GLY A 104 -22.25 -11.78 14.01
C GLY A 104 -23.49 -10.87 13.90
N PRO A 105 -24.71 -11.43 14.01
CA PRO A 105 -25.93 -10.62 14.01
C PRO A 105 -25.91 -9.58 15.15
N GLY A 106 -25.97 -8.29 14.80
CA GLY A 106 -25.92 -7.18 15.76
C GLY A 106 -24.52 -6.86 16.30
N GLU A 107 -23.47 -7.49 15.78
CA GLU A 107 -22.08 -7.14 16.09
C GLU A 107 -21.59 -6.03 15.17
N GLU A 108 -20.73 -5.17 15.72
CA GLU A 108 -20.08 -4.13 14.93
C GLU A 108 -18.85 -4.69 14.18
N PRO A 109 -18.57 -4.22 12.95
CA PRO A 109 -17.39 -4.65 12.20
C PRO A 109 -16.09 -4.36 12.97
N ASN A 110 -15.22 -5.37 13.08
CA ASN A 110 -14.04 -5.33 13.96
C ASN A 110 -12.75 -5.85 13.30
N GLN A 111 -12.71 -6.02 11.98
CA GLN A 111 -11.60 -6.67 11.29
C GLN A 111 -10.47 -5.69 10.92
N GLY A 112 -10.04 -4.84 11.85
CA GLY A 112 -9.03 -3.80 11.64
C GLY A 112 -7.65 -4.31 11.18
N TYR A 113 -7.33 -5.57 11.48
CA TYR A 113 -6.12 -6.26 11.01
C TYR A 113 -6.01 -6.32 9.48
N ARG A 114 -7.12 -6.13 8.74
CA ARG A 114 -7.12 -6.01 7.28
C ARG A 114 -6.25 -4.88 6.74
N LEU A 115 -6.02 -3.81 7.53
CA LEU A 115 -5.06 -2.75 7.14
C LEU A 115 -3.65 -3.31 6.92
N PHE A 116 -3.27 -4.34 7.68
CA PHE A 116 -1.98 -5.00 7.57
C PHE A 116 -2.02 -6.18 6.59
N LEU A 117 -3.02 -7.06 6.70
CA LEU A 117 -3.11 -8.26 5.85
C LEU A 117 -3.19 -7.90 4.36
N ALA A 118 -3.91 -6.84 3.99
CA ALA A 118 -4.06 -6.41 2.61
C ALA A 118 -2.73 -6.13 1.90
N MET A 119 -1.65 -5.84 2.64
CA MET A 119 -0.30 -5.65 2.08
C MET A 119 0.30 -6.91 1.44
N PHE A 120 -0.24 -8.10 1.76
CA PHE A 120 0.26 -9.38 1.29
C PHE A 120 -0.61 -10.00 0.20
N LEU A 121 -1.87 -9.59 0.11
CA LEU A 121 -2.81 -10.04 -0.91
C LEU A 121 -2.54 -9.37 -2.27
N HIS A 122 -2.89 -10.04 -3.37
CA HIS A 122 -2.74 -9.52 -4.71
C HIS A 122 -3.93 -9.88 -5.62
N GLY A 123 -4.45 -8.88 -6.32
CA GLY A 123 -5.59 -9.03 -7.24
C GLY A 123 -5.32 -9.86 -8.50
N GLY A 124 -4.10 -10.37 -8.71
CA GLY A 124 -3.75 -11.26 -9.81
C GLY A 124 -2.26 -11.37 -10.12
N VAL A 125 -1.93 -12.22 -11.10
CA VAL A 125 -0.56 -12.55 -11.49
C VAL A 125 0.20 -11.31 -11.94
N ILE A 126 -0.41 -10.46 -12.76
CA ILE A 126 0.23 -9.22 -13.23
C ILE A 126 0.56 -8.33 -12.04
N HIS A 127 -0.38 -8.24 -11.08
CA HIS A 127 -0.25 -7.36 -9.94
C HIS A 127 0.86 -7.78 -8.97
N ILE A 128 0.98 -9.08 -8.64
CA ILE A 128 2.09 -9.58 -7.81
C ILE A 128 3.44 -9.44 -8.51
N LEU A 129 3.52 -9.72 -9.82
CA LEU A 129 4.78 -9.60 -10.56
C LEU A 129 5.35 -8.17 -10.50
N PHE A 130 4.51 -7.15 -10.76
CA PHE A 130 4.95 -5.76 -10.70
C PHE A 130 5.34 -5.33 -9.27
N ASN A 131 4.57 -5.70 -8.26
CA ASN A 131 4.88 -5.37 -6.87
C ASN A 131 6.17 -6.06 -6.40
N SER A 132 6.30 -7.37 -6.64
CA SER A 132 7.48 -8.13 -6.25
C SER A 132 8.73 -7.63 -6.98
N PHE A 133 8.63 -7.31 -8.28
CA PHE A 133 9.73 -6.72 -9.02
C PHE A 133 10.16 -5.36 -8.45
N ALA A 134 9.20 -4.47 -8.14
CA ALA A 134 9.50 -3.17 -7.55
C ALA A 134 10.11 -3.30 -6.15
N GLN A 135 9.55 -4.14 -5.28
CA GLN A 135 10.09 -4.41 -3.95
C GLN A 135 11.49 -5.03 -4.01
N TRP A 136 11.73 -5.95 -4.94
CA TRP A 136 13.06 -6.52 -5.15
C TRP A 136 14.06 -5.46 -5.63
N ARG A 137 13.69 -4.68 -6.65
CA ARG A 137 14.60 -3.72 -7.30
C ARG A 137 14.95 -2.53 -6.41
N ILE A 138 14.03 -2.10 -5.55
CA ILE A 138 14.16 -0.93 -4.68
C ILE A 138 14.53 -1.35 -3.26
N GLY A 139 13.81 -2.33 -2.70
CA GLY A 139 13.94 -2.74 -1.32
C GLY A 139 15.27 -3.43 -1.01
N ILE A 140 15.77 -4.31 -1.90
CA ILE A 140 17.04 -5.02 -1.66
C ILE A 140 18.22 -4.04 -1.51
N PRO A 141 18.45 -3.07 -2.43
CA PRO A 141 19.51 -2.08 -2.24
C PRO A 141 19.34 -1.26 -0.97
N LEU A 142 18.13 -0.76 -0.69
CA LEU A 142 17.85 0.02 0.52
C LEU A 142 18.14 -0.79 1.79
N GLU A 143 17.75 -2.05 1.85
CA GLU A 143 17.98 -2.90 3.02
C GLU A 143 19.46 -3.19 3.25
N ARG A 144 20.24 -3.40 2.18
CA ARG A 144 21.70 -3.59 2.29
C ARG A 144 22.39 -2.38 2.90
N VAL A 145 21.93 -1.17 2.58
CA VAL A 145 22.49 0.10 3.08
C VAL A 145 22.01 0.42 4.50
N TYR A 146 20.71 0.33 4.74
CA TYR A 146 20.08 0.88 5.95
C TYR A 146 19.73 -0.17 7.02
N GLY A 147 19.72 -1.45 6.64
CA GLY A 147 19.41 -2.58 7.50
C GLY A 147 17.92 -2.91 7.58
N TRP A 148 17.64 -4.18 7.86
CA TRP A 148 16.31 -4.78 7.82
C TRP A 148 15.26 -4.04 8.66
N TRP A 149 15.58 -3.64 9.89
CA TRP A 149 14.58 -3.07 10.79
C TRP A 149 14.10 -1.67 10.36
N ARG A 150 14.97 -0.86 9.73
CA ARG A 150 14.58 0.47 9.22
C ARG A 150 13.64 0.32 8.03
N ILE A 151 13.99 -0.58 7.11
CA ILE A 151 13.18 -0.86 5.93
C ILE A 151 11.84 -1.49 6.34
N LEU A 152 11.84 -2.38 7.34
CA LEU A 152 10.61 -2.92 7.92
C LEU A 152 9.69 -1.80 8.43
N ILE A 153 10.20 -0.89 9.27
CA ILE A 153 9.37 0.20 9.82
C ILE A 153 8.85 1.10 8.69
N ILE A 154 9.69 1.47 7.72
CA ILE A 154 9.26 2.27 6.56
C ILE A 154 8.15 1.56 5.78
N CYS A 155 8.32 0.28 5.46
CA CYS A 155 7.33 -0.50 4.72
C CYS A 155 6.02 -0.66 5.49
N TRP A 156 6.08 -0.91 6.80
CA TRP A 156 4.88 -1.10 7.62
C TRP A 156 4.12 0.20 7.85
N MET A 157 4.82 1.29 8.19
CA MET A 157 4.21 2.60 8.37
C MET A 157 3.58 3.08 7.06
N ALA A 158 4.27 2.91 5.93
CA ALA A 158 3.76 3.25 4.61
C ALA A 158 2.59 2.36 4.18
N GLY A 159 2.70 1.03 4.33
CA GLY A 159 1.67 0.09 3.92
C GLY A 159 0.38 0.23 4.73
N VAL A 160 0.49 0.19 6.06
CA VAL A 160 -0.66 0.31 6.96
C VAL A 160 -1.24 1.72 6.95
N GLY A 161 -0.38 2.75 6.99
CA GLY A 161 -0.81 4.15 6.94
C GLY A 161 -1.44 4.51 5.60
N GLY A 162 -0.89 3.98 4.49
CA GLY A 162 -1.50 4.04 3.16
C GLY A 162 -2.87 3.37 3.13
N ASN A 163 -2.99 2.14 3.61
CA ASN A 163 -4.28 1.45 3.69
C ASN A 163 -5.30 2.18 4.56
N ALA A 164 -4.88 2.81 5.66
CA ALA A 164 -5.77 3.62 6.51
C ALA A 164 -6.22 4.89 5.79
N PHE A 165 -5.30 5.58 5.11
CA PHE A 165 -5.59 6.76 4.31
C PHE A 165 -6.54 6.44 3.13
N GLY A 166 -6.29 5.34 2.43
CA GLY A 166 -7.18 4.81 1.40
C GLY A 166 -8.54 4.41 1.96
N GLY A 167 -8.61 3.70 3.08
CA GLY A 167 -9.87 3.33 3.71
C GLY A 167 -10.70 4.51 4.23
N LEU A 168 -10.07 5.66 4.43
CA LEU A 168 -10.72 6.91 4.84
C LEU A 168 -11.33 7.66 3.64
N LEU A 169 -10.63 7.72 2.51
CA LEU A 169 -10.98 8.59 1.37
C LEU A 169 -11.50 7.85 0.14
N SER A 170 -11.13 6.59 -0.04
CA SER A 170 -11.62 5.74 -1.12
C SER A 170 -13.05 5.27 -0.82
N PRO A 171 -13.86 4.97 -1.86
CA PRO A 171 -15.20 4.41 -1.68
C PRO A 171 -15.19 3.19 -0.74
N PRO A 172 -16.15 3.06 0.20
CA PRO A 172 -16.14 2.00 1.19
C PRO A 172 -16.11 0.59 0.59
N ILE A 173 -16.81 0.39 -0.54
CA ILE A 173 -16.89 -0.89 -1.25
C ILE A 173 -15.68 -1.19 -2.14
N LEU A 174 -14.70 -0.29 -2.23
CA LEU A 174 -13.48 -0.55 -2.99
C LEU A 174 -12.65 -1.63 -2.27
N VAL A 175 -12.53 -2.79 -2.92
CA VAL A 175 -11.63 -3.87 -2.49
C VAL A 175 -10.20 -3.48 -2.84
N SER A 176 -9.38 -3.24 -1.82
CA SER A 176 -7.98 -2.83 -2.00
C SER A 176 -7.02 -3.87 -1.42
N VAL A 177 -6.03 -4.23 -2.22
CA VAL A 177 -5.00 -5.23 -1.94
C VAL A 177 -3.69 -4.79 -2.56
N GLY A 178 -2.60 -5.38 -2.11
CA GLY A 178 -1.29 -5.23 -2.73
C GLY A 178 -0.28 -4.56 -1.82
N ALA A 179 0.98 -4.88 -2.07
CA ALA A 179 2.10 -4.31 -1.34
C ALA A 179 2.47 -2.88 -1.81
N SER A 180 1.71 -2.30 -2.74
CA SER A 180 2.06 -1.08 -3.46
C SER A 180 2.16 0.14 -2.54
N GLY A 181 1.35 0.24 -1.48
CA GLY A 181 1.51 1.30 -0.48
C GLY A 181 2.89 1.27 0.18
N ALA A 182 3.40 0.07 0.51
CA ALA A 182 4.76 -0.10 1.02
C ALA A 182 5.84 0.16 -0.04
N VAL A 183 5.57 -0.20 -1.30
CA VAL A 183 6.47 0.14 -2.44
C VAL A 183 6.59 1.64 -2.62
N PHE A 184 5.48 2.39 -2.61
CA PHE A 184 5.50 3.85 -2.63
C PHE A 184 6.24 4.42 -1.41
N GLY A 185 6.16 3.75 -0.26
CA GLY A 185 6.99 4.08 0.90
C GLY A 185 8.50 3.91 0.65
N LEU A 186 8.90 2.83 -0.04
CA LEU A 186 10.28 2.62 -0.47
C LEU A 186 10.73 3.64 -1.53
N VAL A 187 9.84 4.06 -2.43
CA VAL A 187 10.11 5.19 -3.35
C VAL A 187 10.32 6.48 -2.58
N GLY A 188 9.54 6.72 -1.52
CA GLY A 188 9.76 7.81 -0.57
C GLY A 188 11.16 7.73 0.08
N ALA A 189 11.59 6.52 0.48
CA ALA A 189 12.94 6.31 1.01
C ALA A 189 14.04 6.65 0.00
N LEU A 190 13.88 6.29 -1.28
CA LEU A 190 14.81 6.68 -2.35
C LEU A 190 14.87 8.21 -2.54
N LEU A 191 13.73 8.90 -2.47
CA LEU A 191 13.69 10.37 -2.53
C LEU A 191 14.46 10.99 -1.36
N VAL A 192 14.27 10.48 -0.13
CA VAL A 192 15.01 10.95 1.04
C VAL A 192 16.50 10.67 0.91
N GLU A 193 16.89 9.47 0.47
CA GLU A 193 18.31 9.15 0.20
C GLU A 193 18.91 10.15 -0.80
N LEU A 194 18.22 10.40 -1.92
CA LEU A 194 18.67 11.34 -2.95
C LEU A 194 18.82 12.76 -2.41
N ILE A 195 17.89 13.23 -1.58
CA ILE A 195 17.96 14.57 -0.96
C ILE A 195 19.13 14.66 0.02
N LEU A 196 19.26 13.68 0.92
CA LEU A 196 20.31 13.68 1.94
C LEU A 196 21.72 13.55 1.34
N ARG A 197 21.83 12.82 0.23
CA ARG A 197 23.10 12.55 -0.46
C ARG A 197 23.26 13.35 -1.76
N TRP A 198 22.48 14.42 -1.95
CA TRP A 198 22.39 15.15 -3.22
C TRP A 198 23.76 15.50 -3.84
N ARG A 199 24.71 15.93 -3.01
CA ARG A 199 26.06 16.32 -3.45
C ARG A 199 26.98 15.15 -3.81
N GLU A 200 26.67 13.95 -3.34
CA GLU A 200 27.45 12.73 -3.56
C GLU A 200 26.93 11.91 -4.75
N MET A 201 25.66 12.15 -5.15
CA MET A 201 25.00 11.40 -6.21
C MET A 201 25.43 11.88 -7.59
N HIS A 202 25.66 10.94 -8.51
CA HIS A 202 25.94 11.27 -9.90
C HIS A 202 24.66 11.74 -10.62
N ARG A 203 24.65 12.97 -11.14
CA ARG A 203 23.49 13.58 -11.84
C ARG A 203 22.18 13.52 -11.03
N PRO A 204 22.14 14.13 -9.83
CA PRO A 204 21.00 14.00 -8.92
C PRO A 204 19.69 14.57 -9.49
N GLY A 205 19.77 15.61 -10.33
CA GLY A 205 18.59 16.17 -11.00
C GLY A 205 17.92 15.20 -11.98
N LEU A 206 18.69 14.40 -12.72
CA LEU A 206 18.14 13.39 -13.62
C LEU A 206 17.51 12.23 -12.84
N GLN A 207 18.13 11.83 -11.72
CA GLN A 207 17.57 10.81 -10.84
C GLN A 207 16.26 11.28 -10.19
N LEU A 208 16.21 12.53 -9.73
CA LEU A 208 14.98 13.14 -9.20
C LEU A 208 13.88 13.15 -10.27
N PHE A 209 14.20 13.62 -11.48
CA PHE A 209 13.26 13.62 -12.59
C PHE A 209 12.73 12.21 -12.88
N SER A 210 13.61 11.20 -12.94
CA SER A 210 13.22 9.81 -13.15
C SER A 210 12.30 9.28 -12.04
N LEU A 211 12.56 9.61 -10.78
CA LEU A 211 11.72 9.20 -9.65
C LEU A 211 10.34 9.88 -9.71
N LEU A 212 10.29 11.19 -10.01
CA LEU A 212 9.04 11.92 -10.14
C LEU A 212 8.19 11.40 -11.30
N VAL A 213 8.81 11.12 -12.46
CA VAL A 213 8.12 10.50 -13.59
C VAL A 213 7.60 9.11 -13.21
N THR A 214 8.38 8.31 -12.48
CA THR A 214 7.94 6.99 -12.00
C THR A 214 6.72 7.10 -11.09
N ILE A 215 6.72 8.04 -10.14
CA ILE A 215 5.58 8.31 -9.25
C ILE A 215 4.35 8.70 -10.06
N LEU A 216 4.49 9.66 -10.99
CA LEU A 216 3.39 10.12 -11.84
C LEU A 216 2.80 9.01 -12.70
N ILE A 217 3.63 8.17 -13.33
CA ILE A 217 3.17 7.04 -14.13
C ILE A 217 2.42 6.03 -13.26
N ASN A 218 2.92 5.69 -12.07
CA ASN A 218 2.23 4.73 -11.19
C ASN A 218 0.90 5.29 -10.67
N LEU A 219 0.82 6.58 -10.33
CA LEU A 219 -0.45 7.21 -9.97
C LEU A 219 -1.41 7.30 -11.15
N ALA A 220 -0.93 7.52 -12.37
CA ALA A 220 -1.76 7.47 -13.57
C ALA A 220 -2.31 6.05 -13.82
N LEU A 221 -1.47 5.02 -13.66
CA LEU A 221 -1.90 3.62 -13.72
C LEU A 221 -2.89 3.29 -12.61
N GLY A 222 -2.78 3.91 -11.44
CA GLY A 222 -3.72 3.71 -10.34
C GLY A 222 -5.11 4.31 -10.55
N LEU A 223 -5.35 4.96 -11.70
CA LEU A 223 -6.70 5.31 -12.15
C LEU A 223 -7.44 4.12 -12.81
N LEU A 224 -6.75 3.00 -13.04
CA LEU A 224 -7.35 1.75 -13.52
C LEU A 224 -8.20 1.08 -12.43
N PRO A 225 -9.29 0.37 -12.79
CA PRO A 225 -10.20 -0.24 -11.81
C PRO A 225 -9.50 -1.21 -10.86
N GLY A 226 -9.75 -1.10 -9.56
CA GLY A 226 -9.17 -2.02 -8.55
C GLY A 226 -7.79 -1.61 -8.04
N ILE A 227 -7.29 -0.42 -8.39
CA ILE A 227 -6.08 0.17 -7.81
C ILE A 227 -6.46 1.37 -6.93
N ASP A 228 -5.88 1.44 -5.73
CA ASP A 228 -6.21 2.43 -4.71
C ASP A 228 -5.13 3.52 -4.65
N ASN A 229 -5.35 4.61 -5.39
CA ASN A 229 -4.40 5.72 -5.46
C ASN A 229 -4.26 6.47 -4.14
N PHE A 230 -5.31 6.52 -3.31
CA PHE A 230 -5.18 7.07 -1.96
C PHE A 230 -4.22 6.22 -1.13
N ALA A 231 -4.26 4.88 -1.24
CA ALA A 231 -3.28 4.04 -0.57
C ALA A 231 -1.85 4.29 -1.05
N HIS A 232 -1.65 4.58 -2.35
CA HIS A 232 -0.33 4.95 -2.90
C HIS A 232 0.16 6.31 -2.38
N ILE A 233 -0.70 7.33 -2.40
CA ILE A 233 -0.39 8.68 -1.90
C ILE A 233 -0.08 8.63 -0.41
N GLY A 234 -0.91 7.95 0.38
CA GLY A 234 -0.68 7.74 1.80
C GLY A 234 0.63 6.99 2.04
N GLY A 235 0.89 5.92 1.30
CA GLY A 235 2.14 5.17 1.37
C GLY A 235 3.38 6.02 1.10
N LEU A 236 3.34 6.88 0.08
CA LEU A 236 4.41 7.83 -0.21
C LEU A 236 4.62 8.84 0.92
N LEU A 237 3.53 9.42 1.44
CA LEU A 237 3.58 10.41 2.52
C LEU A 237 4.18 9.83 3.80
N PHE A 238 3.63 8.72 4.29
CA PHE A 238 4.13 8.05 5.48
C PHE A 238 5.57 7.55 5.26
N GLY A 239 5.87 6.97 4.10
CA GLY A 239 7.22 6.53 3.77
C GLY A 239 8.25 7.65 3.74
N LEU A 240 7.93 8.82 3.17
CA LEU A 240 8.81 10.00 3.17
C LEU A 240 9.13 10.46 4.60
N ILE A 241 8.10 10.65 5.43
CA ILE A 241 8.27 11.17 6.79
C ILE A 241 9.02 10.16 7.67
N THR A 242 8.67 8.86 7.60
CA THR A 242 9.37 7.79 8.31
C THR A 242 10.82 7.64 7.82
N SER A 243 11.09 7.86 6.53
CA SER A 243 12.46 7.81 5.99
C SER A 243 13.32 8.96 6.49
N PHE A 244 12.77 10.19 6.57
CA PHE A 244 13.47 11.31 7.21
C PHE A 244 13.74 11.07 8.69
N ALA A 245 12.90 10.28 9.38
CA ALA A 245 13.15 9.89 10.76
C ALA A 245 14.30 8.88 10.91
N LEU A 246 14.43 7.92 9.99
CA LEU A 246 15.27 6.73 10.19
C LEU A 246 16.60 6.74 9.41
N LEU A 247 16.61 7.27 8.19
CA LEU A 247 17.77 7.18 7.29
C LEU A 247 18.95 8.11 7.67
N PRO A 248 18.75 9.35 8.16
CA PRO A 248 19.87 10.23 8.53
C PRO A 248 20.83 9.60 9.56
N SER A 249 20.30 8.76 10.46
CA SER A 249 21.05 8.09 11.52
C SER A 249 22.18 7.16 11.02
N ARG A 250 22.15 6.70 9.75
CA ARG A 250 23.25 5.91 9.17
C ARG A 250 24.18 6.73 8.30
N ILE A 251 23.65 7.76 7.65
CA ILE A 251 24.42 8.62 6.74
C ILE A 251 25.35 9.55 7.53
N LEU A 252 24.97 9.94 8.76
CA LEU A 252 25.56 11.13 9.40
C LEU A 252 26.15 10.92 10.79
N VAL A 253 26.14 9.69 11.32
CA VAL A 253 26.92 9.33 12.54
C VAL A 253 28.40 9.72 12.38
N PHE A 254 28.90 9.79 11.15
CA PHE A 254 30.26 10.21 10.83
C PHE A 254 30.50 11.73 10.71
N ARG A 255 29.47 12.59 10.76
CA ARG A 255 29.60 14.01 10.36
C ARG A 255 29.15 15.07 11.39
N GLY A 256 28.75 14.71 12.61
CA GLY A 256 28.59 15.69 13.71
C GLY A 256 27.49 16.75 13.54
N TYR A 257 26.49 16.54 12.67
CA TYR A 257 25.43 17.52 12.40
C TYR A 257 24.26 17.44 13.39
N ARG A 258 24.34 18.17 14.51
CA ARG A 258 23.28 18.31 15.53
C ARG A 258 21.88 18.63 14.94
N ASN A 259 21.82 19.45 13.90
CA ASN A 259 20.57 19.85 13.25
C ASN A 259 19.83 18.68 12.59
N LEU A 260 20.55 17.69 12.03
CA LEU A 260 19.92 16.56 11.36
C LEU A 260 19.44 15.49 12.35
N THR A 261 20.09 15.38 13.51
CA THR A 261 19.55 14.58 14.63
C THR A 261 18.23 15.16 15.13
N ILE A 262 18.16 16.48 15.31
CA ILE A 262 16.91 17.16 15.70
C ILE A 262 15.83 16.93 14.65
N LEU A 263 16.15 17.11 13.36
CA LEU A 263 15.21 16.83 12.27
C LEU A 263 14.70 15.38 12.32
N SER A 264 15.59 14.40 12.52
CA SER A 264 15.23 12.98 12.61
C SER A 264 14.25 12.72 13.75
N ILE A 265 14.48 13.31 14.93
CA ILE A 265 13.60 13.19 16.09
C ILE A 265 12.24 13.85 15.82
N VAL A 266 12.23 15.05 15.25
CA VAL A 266 10.99 15.76 14.88
C VAL A 266 10.19 14.94 13.86
N CYS A 267 10.84 14.42 12.82
CA CYS A 267 10.21 13.55 11.83
C CYS A 267 9.72 12.23 12.45
N ALA A 268 10.43 11.66 13.43
CA ALA A 268 9.99 10.46 14.13
C ALA A 268 8.70 10.72 14.92
N LEU A 269 8.66 11.81 15.71
CA LEU A 269 7.48 12.21 16.46
C LEU A 269 6.30 12.54 15.52
N ALA A 270 6.56 13.27 14.43
CA ALA A 270 5.56 13.55 13.41
C ALA A 270 5.04 12.27 12.75
N SER A 271 5.92 11.34 12.39
CA SER A 271 5.55 10.04 11.80
C SER A 271 4.65 9.23 12.73
N ILE A 272 4.97 9.18 14.03
CA ILE A 272 4.18 8.46 15.03
C ILE A 272 2.83 9.17 15.23
N GLY A 273 2.84 10.48 15.42
CA GLY A 273 1.63 11.28 15.62
C GLY A 273 0.66 11.20 14.44
N LEU A 274 1.16 11.33 13.20
CA LEU A 274 0.36 11.19 11.98
C LEU A 274 -0.18 9.77 11.81
N PHE A 275 0.61 8.75 12.15
CA PHE A 275 0.17 7.36 12.05
C PHE A 275 -0.93 7.05 13.06
N ILE A 276 -0.77 7.47 14.32
CA ILE A 276 -1.84 7.34 15.32
C ILE A 276 -3.07 8.14 14.89
N GLY A 277 -2.87 9.36 14.39
CA GLY A 277 -3.93 10.24 13.91
C GLY A 277 -4.72 9.63 12.76
N ILE A 278 -4.07 9.03 11.74
CA ILE A 278 -4.78 8.42 10.62
C ILE A 278 -5.53 7.16 11.02
N ILE A 279 -4.97 6.36 11.93
CA ILE A 279 -5.66 5.18 12.46
C ILE A 279 -6.88 5.59 13.28
N ALA A 280 -6.73 6.58 14.16
CA ALA A 280 -7.85 7.12 14.93
C ALA A 280 -8.92 7.72 14.01
N ALA A 281 -8.52 8.52 13.02
CA ALA A 281 -9.45 9.09 12.04
C ALA A 281 -10.17 8.00 11.25
N PHE A 282 -9.47 6.95 10.83
CA PHE A 282 -10.07 5.80 10.16
C PHE A 282 -11.11 5.10 11.04
N PHE A 283 -10.95 4.98 12.36
CA PHE A 283 -11.99 4.33 13.19
C PHE A 283 -13.08 5.27 13.71
N GLN A 284 -12.82 6.57 13.81
CA GLN A 284 -13.71 7.52 14.48
C GLN A 284 -14.48 8.43 13.52
N VAL A 285 -13.96 8.72 12.33
CA VAL A 285 -14.63 9.62 11.38
C VAL A 285 -15.64 8.83 10.56
N ALA A 286 -16.92 9.03 10.87
CA ALA A 286 -18.00 8.28 10.22
C ALA A 286 -18.10 8.52 8.71
N ARG A 287 -17.83 9.73 8.20
CA ARG A 287 -18.08 10.10 6.78
C ARG A 287 -17.04 11.05 6.17
N PRO A 288 -15.78 10.63 6.00
CA PRO A 288 -14.74 11.51 5.46
C PRO A 288 -14.89 11.78 3.95
N GLY A 289 -15.42 10.80 3.20
CA GLY A 289 -15.56 10.88 1.75
C GLY A 289 -16.76 11.70 1.25
N GLU A 290 -17.79 11.93 2.08
CA GLU A 290 -18.95 12.78 1.73
C GLU A 290 -18.54 14.26 1.60
N GLU A 291 -17.48 14.69 2.27
CA GLU A 291 -16.97 16.05 2.21
C GLU A 291 -16.15 16.34 0.94
N CYS A 292 -15.81 15.32 0.15
CA CYS A 292 -14.95 15.44 -1.02
C CYS A 292 -15.59 14.83 -2.29
N SER A 293 -16.44 15.61 -2.96
CA SER A 293 -17.12 15.19 -4.20
C SER A 293 -16.19 14.81 -5.35
N TRP A 294 -14.94 15.29 -5.35
CA TRP A 294 -13.94 15.01 -6.40
C TRP A 294 -12.99 13.86 -6.06
N CYS A 295 -12.94 13.40 -4.80
CA CYS A 295 -11.97 12.40 -4.35
C CYS A 295 -12.09 11.07 -5.12
N LYS A 296 -13.30 10.70 -5.56
CA LYS A 296 -13.51 9.49 -6.37
C LYS A 296 -12.61 9.46 -7.62
N TYR A 297 -12.42 10.60 -8.29
CA TYR A 297 -11.64 10.69 -9.54
C TYR A 297 -10.13 10.50 -9.33
N LEU A 298 -9.65 10.44 -8.09
CA LEU A 298 -8.26 10.07 -7.83
C LEU A 298 -8.02 8.57 -7.96
N SER A 299 -9.04 7.71 -7.86
CA SER A 299 -8.90 6.24 -7.96
C SER A 299 -9.74 5.63 -9.09
N CYS A 300 -10.29 6.45 -9.98
CA CYS A 300 -11.06 5.98 -11.12
C CYS A 300 -11.08 7.02 -12.25
N LEU A 301 -11.17 6.55 -13.50
CA LEU A 301 -11.48 7.41 -14.64
C LEU A 301 -13.00 7.50 -14.88
N PRO A 302 -13.56 8.69 -15.13
CA PRO A 302 -14.98 8.88 -15.44
C PRO A 302 -15.32 8.49 -16.89
N ILE A 303 -14.83 7.35 -17.35
CA ILE A 303 -15.10 6.81 -18.68
C ILE A 303 -16.12 5.67 -18.52
N ALA A 304 -17.21 5.72 -19.29
CA ALA A 304 -18.27 4.71 -19.28
C ALA A 304 -18.90 4.41 -17.90
N GLY A 305 -19.00 5.42 -17.01
CA GLY A 305 -19.60 5.25 -15.68
C GLY A 305 -18.71 4.53 -14.65
N GLY A 306 -17.42 4.31 -14.95
CA GLY A 306 -16.51 3.55 -14.08
C GLY A 306 -16.31 4.12 -12.67
N CYS A 307 -16.51 5.43 -12.51
CA CYS A 307 -16.49 6.08 -11.19
C CYS A 307 -17.82 6.01 -10.43
N ASP A 308 -18.93 5.86 -11.14
CA ASP A 308 -20.27 5.90 -10.55
C ASP A 308 -20.72 4.53 -10.05
N ALA A 309 -20.11 3.43 -10.54
CA ALA A 309 -20.24 2.08 -9.99
C ALA A 309 -19.67 1.94 -8.57
N LEU A 310 -18.86 2.90 -8.12
CA LEU A 310 -18.26 2.94 -6.79
C LEU A 310 -19.03 3.85 -5.81
N THR A 311 -19.96 4.66 -6.32
CA THR A 311 -20.87 5.47 -5.49
C THR A 311 -22.19 4.76 -5.33
N PRO A 312 -22.65 4.48 -4.10
CA PRO A 312 -24.00 4.00 -3.89
C PRO A 312 -24.96 5.11 -4.28
N THR A 313 -25.82 4.89 -5.28
CA THR A 313 -27.09 5.63 -5.37
C THR A 313 -28.01 5.23 -4.23
#